data_AF-A0A1S3DD51-F1
#
_entry.id   AF-A0A1S3DD51-F1
#
_cell.length_a   1.000
_cell.length_b   1.000
_cell.length_c   1.000
_cell.angle_alpha   90.00
_cell.angle_beta   90.00
_cell.angle_gamma   90.00
#
_symmetry.space_group_name_H-M   'P 1'
#
loop_
_entity.id
_entity.type
_entity.pdbx_description
1 polymer ?
#
loop_
_entity_poly.entity_id
_entity_poly.type
_entity_poly.pdbx_seq_one_letter_code
_entity_poly.pdbx_strand_id
1 'polypeptide(L)'
;MNLHEVTPESISMLWVKRLFGQDEQGLFQVLYFVEDYLFVPFSVETLGPWSESTKKFTKDIGRRLIERSGDRRAAEFLTQRISLAIQRGNSAAAMGTLPMGWARR
;
A
#
# COMPACT_ATOMS: atom_id res chain seq x y z
N MET A 1 -19.00 25.07 -21.89
CA MET A 1 -18.63 23.63 -21.80
C MET A 1 -19.93 22.88 -21.52
N ASN A 2 -20.35 21.98 -22.42
CA ASN A 2 -21.66 21.30 -22.37
C ASN A 2 -21.74 20.36 -21.15
N LEU A 3 -22.83 20.41 -20.39
CA LEU A 3 -23.02 19.68 -19.12
C LEU A 3 -23.42 18.19 -19.31
N HIS A 4 -23.40 17.67 -20.54
CA HIS A 4 -23.95 16.34 -20.86
C HIS A 4 -22.91 15.22 -21.03
N GLU A 5 -21.62 15.49 -20.84
CA GLU A 5 -20.56 14.45 -20.90
C GLU A 5 -19.64 14.47 -19.68
N VAL A 6 -20.22 14.70 -18.50
CA VAL A 6 -19.45 14.56 -17.26
C VAL A 6 -19.75 13.18 -16.68
N THR A 7 -18.87 12.22 -16.97
CA THR A 7 -18.99 10.88 -16.39
C THR A 7 -18.70 10.92 -14.88
N PRO A 8 -19.25 10.01 -14.06
CA PRO A 8 -19.01 9.99 -12.62
C PRO A 8 -17.53 9.97 -12.23
N GLU A 9 -16.70 9.34 -13.06
CA GLU A 9 -15.24 9.24 -12.91
C GLU A 9 -14.55 10.58 -13.17
N SER A 10 -15.09 11.36 -14.12
CA SER A 10 -14.60 12.70 -14.44
C SER A 10 -14.87 13.68 -13.30
N ILE A 11 -16.04 13.57 -12.64
CA ILE A 11 -16.37 14.31 -11.42
C ILE A 11 -15.48 13.87 -10.26
N SER A 12 -15.30 12.56 -10.07
CA SER A 12 -14.43 12.01 -9.02
C SER A 12 -12.99 12.54 -9.12
N MET A 13 -12.41 12.53 -10.32
CA MET A 13 -11.05 13.02 -10.56
C MET A 13 -10.92 14.55 -10.45
N LEU A 14 -11.95 15.30 -10.81
CA LEU A 14 -12.00 16.76 -10.63
C LEU A 14 -12.13 17.16 -9.16
N TRP A 15 -12.90 16.43 -8.35
CA TRP A 15 -12.94 16.64 -6.90
C TRP A 15 -11.62 16.29 -6.24
N VAL A 16 -10.96 15.21 -6.65
CA VAL A 16 -9.63 14.84 -6.14
C VAL A 16 -8.60 15.94 -6.43
N LYS A 17 -8.56 16.47 -7.64
CA LYS A 17 -7.63 17.57 -7.99
C LYS A 17 -8.00 18.92 -7.36
N ARG A 18 -9.29 19.17 -7.07
CA ARG A 18 -9.80 20.41 -6.45
C ARG A 18 -9.64 20.40 -4.92
N LEU A 19 -9.71 19.22 -4.29
CA LEU A 19 -9.61 19.05 -2.84
C LEU A 19 -8.16 18.98 -2.36
N PHE A 20 -7.24 18.50 -3.19
CA PHE A 20 -5.82 18.34 -2.83
C PHE A 20 -4.96 19.26 -3.69
N GLY A 21 -4.93 20.55 -3.34
CA GLY A 21 -4.08 21.58 -3.97
C GLY A 21 -2.67 21.09 -4.31
N GLN A 22 -2.05 21.75 -5.29
CA GLN A 22 -0.69 21.46 -5.77
C GLN A 22 0.36 21.81 -4.71
N ASP A 23 0.37 21.09 -3.61
CA ASP A 23 1.20 21.42 -2.46
C ASP A 23 1.84 20.12 -1.99
N GLU A 24 3.16 20.09 -2.12
CA GLU A 24 4.04 19.01 -1.69
C GLU A 24 3.84 18.75 -0.18
N GLN A 25 3.97 17.47 0.20
CA GLN A 25 3.92 16.93 1.58
C GLN A 25 2.55 16.45 2.08
N GLY A 26 2.21 15.20 1.73
CA GLY A 26 1.40 14.35 2.60
C GLY A 26 0.16 13.74 1.94
N LEU A 27 0.14 12.40 1.93
CA LEU A 27 -1.08 11.56 1.87
C LEU A 27 -1.81 11.46 0.52
N PHE A 28 -1.07 11.12 -0.55
CA PHE A 28 -1.68 10.37 -1.66
C PHE A 28 -1.66 8.86 -1.35
N GLN A 29 -2.43 8.43 -0.36
CA GLN A 29 -2.82 7.02 -0.25
C GLN A 29 -4.25 6.93 -0.78
N VAL A 30 -4.36 6.70 -2.08
CA VAL A 30 -5.65 6.59 -2.78
C VAL A 30 -6.41 5.40 -2.19
N LEU A 31 -7.38 5.69 -1.33
CA LEU A 31 -8.36 4.74 -0.81
C LEU A 31 -9.45 4.61 -1.88
N TYR A 32 -9.69 3.40 -2.39
CA TYR A 32 -10.86 3.12 -3.21
C TYR A 32 -11.79 2.19 -2.42
N PHE A 33 -13.08 2.49 -2.44
CA PHE A 33 -14.12 1.66 -1.85
C PHE A 33 -14.69 0.74 -2.92
N VAL A 34 -14.63 -0.56 -2.68
CA VAL A 34 -15.39 -1.56 -3.46
C VAL A 34 -16.45 -2.10 -2.51
N GLU A 35 -17.70 -1.66 -2.70
CA GLU A 35 -18.81 -1.96 -1.79
C GLU A 35 -18.47 -1.60 -0.33
N ASP A 36 -18.45 -2.60 0.57
CA ASP A 36 -18.16 -2.45 2.01
C ASP A 36 -16.66 -2.58 2.35
N TYR A 37 -15.79 -2.76 1.35
CA TYR A 37 -14.36 -2.98 1.55
C TYR A 37 -13.53 -1.73 1.26
N LEU A 38 -12.72 -1.35 2.25
CA LEU A 38 -11.70 -0.30 2.11
C LEU A 38 -10.41 -0.92 1.58
N PHE A 39 -10.02 -0.55 0.35
CA PHE A 39 -8.71 -0.92 -0.18
C PHE A 39 -7.66 0.12 0.23
N VAL A 40 -6.64 -0.32 0.97
CA VAL A 40 -5.50 0.51 1.39
C VAL A 40 -4.23 -0.04 0.73
N PRO A 41 -3.60 0.68 -0.21
CA PRO A 41 -2.36 0.20 -0.82
C PRO A 41 -1.23 0.21 0.21
N PHE A 42 -0.57 -0.95 0.35
CA PHE A 42 0.60 -1.13 1.20
C PHE A 42 1.86 -0.89 0.36
N SER A 43 2.35 0.35 0.35
CA SER A 43 3.56 0.73 -0.37
C SER A 43 4.78 0.68 0.55
N VAL A 44 5.87 0.08 0.06
CA VAL A 44 7.17 0.06 0.74
C VAL A 44 8.26 0.40 -0.27
N GLU A 45 9.20 1.23 0.17
CA GLU A 45 10.41 1.51 -0.59
C GLU A 45 11.30 0.26 -0.64
N THR A 46 11.90 0.00 -1.80
CA THR A 46 12.86 -1.10 -1.98
C THR A 46 14.03 -0.92 -1.02
N LEU A 47 14.24 -1.89 -0.13
CA LEU A 47 15.23 -1.84 0.97
C LEU A 47 15.00 -0.72 2.02
N GLY A 48 13.91 0.04 1.91
CA GLY A 48 13.59 1.13 2.83
C GLY A 48 12.83 0.67 4.08
N PRO A 49 12.79 1.51 5.13
CA PRO A 49 11.99 1.23 6.31
C PRO A 49 10.49 1.36 6.02
N TRP A 50 9.65 0.76 6.87
CA TRP A 50 8.22 1.02 6.83
C TRP A 50 7.92 2.46 7.24
N SER A 51 7.05 3.12 6.49
CA SER A 51 6.53 4.43 6.88
C SER A 51 5.70 4.35 8.17
N GLU A 52 5.56 5.47 8.87
CA GLU A 52 4.76 5.52 10.12
C GLU A 52 3.29 5.15 9.87
N SER A 53 2.72 5.59 8.75
CA SER A 53 1.35 5.21 8.35
C SER A 53 1.20 3.70 8.16
N THR A 54 2.18 3.06 7.52
CA THR A 54 2.22 1.61 7.28
C THR A 54 2.33 0.82 8.58
N LYS A 55 3.18 1.27 9.52
CA LYS A 55 3.30 0.67 10.86
C LYS A 55 1.97 0.76 11.62
N LYS A 56 1.34 1.94 11.64
CA LYS A 56 0.05 2.15 12.30
C LYS A 56 -1.05 1.26 11.71
N PHE A 57 -1.14 1.20 10.38
CA PHE A 57 -2.10 0.35 9.67
C PHE A 57 -1.90 -1.14 9.99
N THR A 58 -0.66 -1.63 9.94
CA THR A 58 -0.34 -3.04 10.24
C THR A 58 -0.69 -3.39 11.69
N LYS A 59 -0.41 -2.48 12.62
CA LYS A 59 -0.75 -2.65 14.05
C LYS A 59 -2.26 -2.76 14.27
N ASP A 60 -3.04 -1.93 13.59
CA ASP A 60 -4.50 -1.97 13.69
C ASP A 60 -5.09 -3.27 13.12
N ILE A 61 -4.57 -3.76 11.98
CA ILE A 61 -4.95 -5.07 11.46
C ILE A 61 -4.54 -6.19 12.44
N GLY A 62 -3.32 -6.16 12.95
CA GLY A 62 -2.82 -7.14 13.91
C GLY A 62 -3.69 -7.23 15.16
N ARG A 63 -4.13 -6.09 15.72
CA ARG A 63 -5.06 -6.05 16.85
C ARG A 63 -6.38 -6.74 16.50
N ARG A 64 -7.00 -6.37 15.38
CA ARG A 64 -8.28 -6.97 14.93
C ARG A 64 -8.15 -8.47 14.67
N LEU A 65 -7.00 -8.91 14.17
CA LEU A 65 -6.73 -10.33 13.91
C LEU A 65 -6.64 -11.11 15.22
N ILE A 66 -5.99 -10.57 16.24
CA ILE A 66 -5.95 -11.15 17.59
C ILE A 66 -7.37 -11.24 18.17
N GLU A 67 -8.14 -10.15 18.12
CA GLU A 67 -9.51 -10.10 18.64
C GLU A 67 -10.44 -11.12 17.96
N ARG A 68 -10.30 -11.31 16.64
CA ARG A 68 -11.14 -12.22 15.86
C ARG A 68 -10.71 -13.69 15.98
N SER A 69 -9.42 -13.97 16.06
CA SER A 69 -8.89 -15.34 16.08
C SER A 69 -8.69 -15.92 17.48
N GLY A 70 -8.53 -15.06 18.49
CA GLY A 70 -8.12 -15.44 19.84
C GLY A 70 -6.63 -15.79 19.99
N ASP A 71 -5.85 -15.87 18.90
CA ASP A 71 -4.41 -16.14 18.96
C ASP A 71 -3.64 -14.82 19.16
N ARG A 72 -2.97 -14.71 20.32
CA ARG A 72 -2.13 -13.54 20.66
C ARG A 72 -0.95 -13.34 19.70
N ARG A 73 -0.52 -14.39 18.98
CA ARG A 73 0.60 -14.35 18.02
C ARG A 73 0.16 -13.96 16.61
N ALA A 74 -1.13 -13.81 16.34
CA ALA A 74 -1.62 -13.58 14.99
C ALA A 74 -1.03 -12.32 14.35
N ALA A 75 -0.82 -11.24 15.14
CA ALA A 75 -0.17 -10.02 14.67
C ALA A 75 1.30 -10.23 14.28
N GLU A 76 2.02 -11.09 14.99
CA GLU A 76 3.42 -11.41 14.69
C GLU A 76 3.52 -12.19 13.38
N PHE A 77 2.65 -13.20 13.19
CA PHE A 77 2.60 -13.96 11.94
C PHE A 77 2.27 -13.08 10.73
N LEU A 78 1.35 -12.12 10.88
CA LEU A 78 1.07 -11.14 9.83
C LEU A 78 2.33 -10.34 9.47
N THR A 79 3.01 -9.80 10.48
CA THR A 79 4.23 -8.99 10.30
C THR A 79 5.33 -9.81 9.60
N GLN A 80 5.55 -11.05 10.02
CA GLN A 80 6.51 -11.96 9.41
C GLN A 80 6.20 -12.22 7.93
N ARG A 81 4.94 -12.48 7.60
CA ARG A 81 4.51 -12.74 6.21
C ARG A 81 4.72 -11.52 5.31
N ILE A 82 4.40 -10.33 5.79
CA ILE A 82 4.65 -9.08 5.06
C ILE A 82 6.17 -8.91 4.86
N SER A 83 6.97 -9.04 5.91
CA SER A 83 8.43 -8.92 5.83
C SER A 83 9.07 -9.89 4.84
N LEU A 84 8.58 -11.13 4.75
CA LEU A 84 9.04 -12.10 3.76
C LEU A 84 8.65 -11.70 2.33
N ALA A 85 7.44 -11.19 2.12
CA ALA A 85 7.01 -10.71 0.81
C ALA A 85 7.88 -9.53 0.33
N ILE A 86 8.19 -8.60 1.23
CA ILE A 86 9.07 -7.45 0.94
C ILE A 86 10.47 -7.92 0.59
N GLN A 87 11.06 -8.83 1.38
CA GLN A 87 12.40 -9.35 1.10
C GLN A 87 12.48 -10.06 -0.26
N ARG A 88 11.43 -10.79 -0.66
CA ARG A 88 11.34 -11.38 -2.01
C ARG A 88 11.29 -10.31 -3.09
N GLY A 89 10.50 -9.26 -2.90
CA GLY A 89 10.45 -8.11 -3.81
C GLY A 89 11.80 -7.41 -3.94
N ASN A 90 12.47 -7.14 -2.81
CA ASN A 90 13.80 -6.54 -2.77
C ASN A 90 14.84 -7.42 -3.47
N SER A 91 14.81 -8.74 -3.24
CA SER A 91 15.69 -9.69 -3.91
C SER A 91 15.45 -9.69 -5.42
N ALA A 92 14.20 -9.72 -5.88
CA ALA A 92 13.88 -9.65 -7.30
C ALA A 92 14.35 -8.33 -7.94
N ALA A 93 14.15 -7.20 -7.25
CA ALA A 93 14.62 -5.89 -7.70
C ALA A 93 16.15 -5.85 -7.82
N ALA A 94 16.87 -6.37 -6.83
CA ALA A 94 18.34 -6.47 -6.87
C ALA A 94 18.83 -7.41 -7.97
N MET A 95 18.20 -8.57 -8.14
CA MET A 95 18.56 -9.52 -9.21
C MET A 95 18.32 -8.92 -10.60
N GLY A 96 17.31 -8.07 -10.75
CA GLY A 96 17.02 -7.35 -11.99
C GLY A 96 18.07 -6.31 -12.40
N THR A 97 18.96 -5.89 -11.49
CA THR A 97 20.04 -4.94 -11.79
C THR A 97 21.39 -5.61 -12.03
N LEU A 98 21.52 -6.91 -11.73
CA LEU A 98 22.77 -7.63 -11.93
C LEU A 98 23.02 -7.92 -13.42
N PRO A 99 24.29 -7.85 -13.88
CA PRO A 99 24.63 -8.29 -15.23
C PRO A 99 24.28 -9.77 -15.41
N MET A 100 23.79 -10.14 -16.59
CA MET A 100 23.23 -11.47 -16.86
C MET A 100 24.18 -12.65 -16.54
N GLY A 101 25.50 -12.42 -16.50
CA GLY A 101 26.51 -13.41 -16.10
C GLY A 101 26.66 -13.67 -14.59
N TRP A 102 26.02 -12.87 -13.73
CA TRP A 102 26.11 -12.99 -12.26
C TRP A 102 24.92 -13.73 -11.66
N ALA A 103 23.81 -13.85 -12.40
CA ALA A 103 22.60 -14.54 -11.95
C ALA A 103 22.68 -16.08 -12.01
N ARG A 104 23.78 -16.66 -12.49
CA ARG A 104 23.95 -18.11 -12.72
C ARG A 104 25.14 -18.76 -11.97
N ARG A 105 25.73 -18.10 -10.98
CA ARG A 105 26.78 -18.69 -10.14
C ARG A 105 26.26 -19.02 -8.75
#